data_AF-A0A7Y7AGG5-F1
#
_entry.id   AF-A0A7Y7AGG5-F1
#
_cell.length_a   1.000
_cell.length_b   1.000
_cell.length_c   1.000
_cell.angle_alpha   90.00
_cell.angle_beta   90.00
_cell.angle_gamma   90.00
#
_symmetry.space_group_name_H-M   'P 1'
#
loop_
_entity.id
_entity.type
_entity.pdbx_description
1 polymer ?
#
loop_
_entity_poly.entity_id
_entity_poly.type
_entity_poly.pdbx_seq_one_letter_code
_entity_poly.pdbx_strand_id
1 'polypeptide(L)' 'MKTRNVAKFGMAAVAFTAFAFVGCKKNKCAECHYDDANGGEVEIGEYCGDDLEEIEGSGYSDGTTTYEVHCGEH' A
#
# COMPACT_ATOMS: atom_id res chain seq x y z
N MET A 1 53.19 -27.57 22.36
CA MET A 1 52.50 -26.91 21.22
C MET A 1 51.25 -26.25 21.77
N LYS A 2 51.29 -24.93 21.99
CA LYS A 2 50.82 -23.85 21.11
C LYS A 2 49.28 -23.77 21.07
N THR A 3 48.82 -22.63 21.54
CA THR A 3 47.47 -22.09 21.77
C THR A 3 46.42 -22.26 20.66
N ARG A 4 45.19 -22.54 21.13
CA ARG A 4 43.86 -21.95 20.80
C ARG A 4 43.48 -21.75 19.33
N ASN A 5 42.40 -22.40 18.89
CA ASN A 5 41.59 -21.94 17.75
C ASN A 5 40.14 -21.72 18.17
N VAL A 6 39.76 -20.44 18.17
CA VAL A 6 38.44 -19.87 18.43
C VAL A 6 37.47 -20.26 17.31
N ALA A 7 36.27 -20.70 17.70
CA ALA A 7 35.15 -20.99 16.83
C ALA A 7 34.80 -19.75 15.97
N LYS A 8 34.86 -19.89 14.65
CA LYS A 8 34.43 -18.85 13.72
C LYS A 8 32.98 -19.13 13.33
N PHE A 9 32.03 -18.52 14.03
CA PHE A 9 30.65 -18.39 13.57
C PHE A 9 30.65 -17.46 12.35
N GLY A 10 30.68 -18.03 11.15
CA GLY A 10 30.54 -17.29 9.90
C GLY A 10 29.07 -17.03 9.63
N MET A 11 28.55 -15.91 10.14
CA MET A 11 27.21 -15.41 9.81
C MET A 11 27.28 -14.78 8.41
N ALA A 12 26.93 -15.57 7.38
CA ALA A 12 26.78 -15.07 6.02
C ALA A 12 25.54 -14.17 5.95
N ALA A 13 25.76 -12.85 5.97
CA ALA A 13 24.72 -11.86 5.76
C ALA A 13 24.27 -11.92 4.30
N VAL A 14 23.09 -12.50 4.06
CA VAL A 14 22.38 -12.42 2.78
C VAL A 14 21.91 -10.97 2.64
N ALA A 15 22.61 -10.20 1.80
CA ALA A 15 22.19 -8.87 1.41
C ALA A 15 20.93 -8.99 0.53
N PHE A 16 19.75 -8.87 1.15
CA PHE A 16 18.51 -8.56 0.44
C PHE A 16 18.64 -7.12 -0.08
N THR A 17 19.07 -6.96 -1.33
CA THR A 17 18.89 -5.70 -2.05
C THR A 17 17.39 -5.52 -2.28
N ALA A 18 16.75 -4.78 -1.38
CA ALA A 18 15.42 -4.25 -1.61
C ALA A 18 15.49 -3.32 -2.82
N PHE A 19 14.73 -3.67 -3.87
CA PHE A 19 14.47 -2.79 -4.99
C PHE A 19 13.71 -1.57 -4.46
N ALA A 20 14.42 -0.47 -4.23
CA ALA A 20 13.79 0.83 -3.97
C ALA A 20 13.31 1.40 -5.31
N PHE A 21 12.07 1.09 -5.70
CA PHE A 21 11.38 1.80 -6.76
C PHE A 21 11.04 3.21 -6.28
N VAL A 22 11.94 4.15 -6.56
CA VAL A 22 11.67 5.58 -6.48
C VAL A 22 10.76 5.95 -7.67
N GLY A 23 9.46 5.74 -7.47
CA GLY A 23 8.40 6.23 -8.35
C GLY A 23 7.42 7.06 -7.53
N CYS A 24 7.49 8.37 -7.65
CA CYS A 24 6.60 9.32 -6.97
C CYS A 24 5.17 9.20 -7.51
N LYS A 25 4.42 8.19 -7.06
CA LYS A 25 2.95 8.04 -7.13
C LYS A 25 2.51 6.66 -6.61
N LYS A 26 3.33 5.62 -6.84
CA LYS A 26 2.94 4.21 -6.57
C LYS A 26 2.95 3.76 -5.11
N ASN A 27 3.43 4.60 -4.18
CA ASN A 27 3.52 4.28 -2.75
C ASN A 27 2.59 5.15 -1.90
N LYS A 28 1.65 5.88 -2.51
CA LYS A 28 0.62 6.62 -1.76
C LYS A 28 -0.54 5.68 -1.51
N CYS A 29 -0.79 5.38 -0.25
CA CYS A 29 -2.00 4.70 0.19
C CYS A 29 -2.90 5.71 0.86
N ALA A 30 -4.19 5.66 0.58
CA ALA A 30 -5.18 6.46 1.30
C ALA A 30 -6.46 5.67 1.48
N GLU A 31 -7.14 5.94 2.59
CA GLU A 31 -8.48 5.42 2.86
C GLU A 31 -9.48 6.14 1.96
N CYS A 32 -10.39 5.36 1.37
CA CYS A 32 -11.36 5.81 0.39
C CYS A 32 -12.77 5.57 0.90
N HIS A 33 -13.65 6.53 0.64
CA HIS A 33 -15.09 6.42 0.90
C HIS A 33 -15.89 6.86 -0.32
N TYR A 34 -17.18 6.51 -0.32
CA TYR A 34 -18.17 7.12 -1.19
C TYR A 34 -19.33 7.68 -0.36
N ASP A 35 -20.03 8.67 -0.91
CA ASP A 35 -21.26 9.18 -0.31
C ASP A 35 -22.46 8.33 -0.72
N ASP A 36 -23.16 7.77 0.27
CA ASP A 36 -24.41 7.06 0.02
C ASP A 36 -25.56 8.02 -0.36
N ALA A 37 -26.70 7.45 -0.75
CA ALA A 37 -27.86 8.25 -1.16
C ALA A 37 -28.47 9.13 -0.03
N ASN A 38 -28.07 8.92 1.22
CA ASN A 38 -28.46 9.70 2.38
C ASN A 38 -27.38 10.74 2.77
N GLY A 39 -26.28 10.81 2.01
CA GLY A 39 -25.12 11.68 2.30
C GLY A 39 -24.26 11.17 3.45
N GLY A 40 -24.25 9.87 3.71
CA GLY A 40 -23.33 9.23 4.65
C GLY A 40 -22.08 8.72 3.94
N GLU A 41 -20.91 9.02 4.49
CA GLU A 41 -19.63 8.47 4.02
C GLU A 41 -19.54 6.98 4.38
N VAL A 42 -19.34 6.15 3.36
CA VAL A 42 -19.14 4.70 3.50
C VAL A 42 -17.72 4.36 3.11
N GLU A 43 -16.91 4.02 4.11
CA GLU A 43 -15.52 3.57 3.91
C GLU A 43 -15.47 2.25 3.14
N ILE A 44 -14.71 2.26 2.04
CA ILE A 44 -14.50 1.10 1.16
C ILE A 44 -13.08 0.53 1.24
N GLY A 45 -12.23 1.14 2.06
CA GLY A 45 -10.91 0.65 2.44
C GLY A 45 -9.76 1.51 1.93
N GLU A 46 -8.54 1.08 2.25
CA GLU A 46 -7.29 1.73 1.82
C GLU A 46 -6.82 1.17 0.47
N TYR A 47 -6.58 2.06 -0.49
CA TYR A 47 -6.04 1.73 -1.81
C TYR A 47 -4.70 2.42 -2.00
N CYS A 48 -3.81 1.79 -2.77
CA CYS A 48 -2.44 2.24 -2.93
C CYS A 48 -2.05 2.40 -4.40
N GLY A 49 -1.31 3.47 -4.69
CA GLY A 49 -0.63 3.63 -5.97
C GLY A 49 -1.59 3.70 -7.16
N ASP A 50 -1.45 2.77 -8.10
CA ASP A 50 -2.26 2.75 -9.32
C ASP A 50 -3.72 2.37 -8.99
N ASP A 51 -3.95 1.50 -8.01
CA ASP A 51 -5.30 1.08 -7.59
C ASP A 51 -6.09 2.24 -6.95
N LEU A 52 -5.37 3.16 -6.29
CA LEU A 52 -5.94 4.39 -5.74
C LEU A 52 -6.39 5.33 -6.87
N GLU A 53 -5.52 5.62 -7.84
CA GLU A 53 -5.88 6.45 -9.00
C GLU A 53 -7.00 5.81 -9.84
N GLU A 54 -7.03 4.47 -9.93
CA GLU A 54 -8.08 3.73 -10.63
C GLU A 54 -9.43 3.86 -9.92
N ILE A 55 -9.50 3.63 -8.61
CA ILE A 55 -10.79 3.62 -7.91
C ILE A 55 -11.41 5.02 -7.77
N GLU A 56 -10.60 6.07 -7.58
CA GLU A 56 -11.09 7.46 -7.64
C GLU A 56 -11.61 7.81 -9.04
N GLY A 57 -10.96 7.30 -10.10
CA GLY A 57 -11.35 7.57 -11.48
C GLY A 57 -12.55 6.75 -11.98
N SER A 58 -12.69 5.51 -11.51
CA SER A 58 -13.76 4.60 -11.92
C SER A 58 -15.01 4.71 -11.07
N GLY A 59 -14.86 5.14 -9.82
CA GLY A 59 -15.90 5.06 -8.80
C GLY A 59 -16.11 3.64 -8.26
N TYR A 60 -16.97 3.52 -7.25
CA TYR A 60 -17.32 2.26 -6.60
C TYR A 60 -18.74 1.84 -6.99
N SER A 61 -18.94 0.57 -7.34
CA SER A 61 -20.29 0.05 -7.64
C SER A 61 -20.70 -1.01 -6.65
N ASP A 62 -21.89 -0.83 -6.07
CA ASP A 62 -22.55 -1.83 -5.21
C ASP A 62 -23.36 -2.86 -6.03
N GLY A 63 -23.31 -2.78 -7.37
CA GLY A 63 -24.11 -3.58 -8.31
C GLY A 63 -25.46 -2.97 -8.69
N THR A 64 -25.87 -1.87 -8.05
CA THR A 64 -27.10 -1.12 -8.37
C THR A 64 -26.78 0.26 -8.91
N THR A 65 -25.81 0.94 -8.29
CA THR A 65 -25.38 2.30 -8.60
C THR A 65 -23.85 2.35 -8.66
N THR A 66 -23.32 3.32 -9.41
CA THR A 66 -21.90 3.69 -9.34
C THR A 66 -21.80 4.99 -8.58
N TYR A 67 -21.02 4.99 -7.51
CA TYR A 67 -20.78 6.12 -6.62
C TYR A 67 -19.41 6.74 -6.93
N GLU A 68 -19.32 8.05 -6.80
CA GLU A 68 -18.05 8.77 -6.83
C GLU A 68 -17.24 8.40 -5.58
N VAL A 69 -15.94 8.17 -5.75
CA VAL A 69 -15.04 7.77 -4.67
C VAL A 69 -14.11 8.92 -4.37
N HIS A 70 -13.93 9.19 -3.08
CA HIS A 70 -13.00 10.17 -2.55
C HIS A 70 -11.94 9.45 -1.71
N CYS A 71 -10.66 9.59 -2.07
CA CYS A 71 -9.56 8.96 -1.34
C CYS A 71 -8.64 10.00 -0.68
N GLY A 72 -8.40 9.82 0.63
CA GLY A 72 -7.55 10.71 1.45
C GLY A 72 -8.28 11.89 2.08
N GLU A 73 -7.53 12.75 2.77
CA GLU A 73 -8.07 13.99 3.34
C GLU A 73 -8.33 15.00 2.20
N HIS A 74 -9.59 15.28 1.89
CA HIS A 74 -10.02 16.31 0.94
C HIS A 74 -10.07 17.69 1.60
#